data_AF-A0AAV5ZUZ2-F1
#
_entry.id   AF-A0AAV5ZUZ2-F1
#
_cell.length_a   1.000
_cell.length_b   1.000
_cell.length_c   1.000
_cell.angle_alpha   90.00
_cell.angle_beta   90.00
_cell.angle_gamma   90.00
#
_symmetry.space_group_name_H-M   'P 1'
#
loop_
_entity.id
_entity.type
_entity.pdbx_description
1 polymer ?
#
loop_
_entity_poly.entity_id
_entity_poly.type
_entity_poly.pdbx_seq_one_letter_code
_entity_poly.pdbx_strand_id
1 'polypeptide(L)'
;MDDTQRRAKLQELYDLAQGSEEFDGGITWEPDTEALVVGNWAFFAIDEIGDLALSFHLDSHPVAVAKLTRFLVQHDVPFVLHEAFTVDDDDHIVFESDIGADFDEDRKQ
;
A
#
# COMPACT_ATOMS: atom_id res chain seq x y z
N MET A 1 9.10 -6.85 11.20
CA MET A 1 8.43 -5.70 11.85
C MET A 1 7.30 -6.25 12.70
N ASP A 2 6.98 -5.67 13.86
CA ASP A 2 5.87 -6.16 14.70
C ASP A 2 4.52 -5.61 14.19
N ASP A 3 3.43 -6.37 14.29
CA ASP A 3 2.10 -6.01 13.78
C ASP A 3 1.61 -4.68 14.37
N THR A 4 1.97 -4.42 15.62
CA THR A 4 1.69 -3.14 16.30
C THR A 4 2.27 -1.95 15.54
N GLN A 5 3.48 -2.09 14.99
CA GLN A 5 4.15 -1.03 14.25
C GLN A 5 3.57 -0.85 12.85
N ARG A 6 3.15 -1.96 12.20
CA ARG A 6 2.44 -1.92 10.91
C ARG A 6 1.14 -1.14 11.04
N ARG A 7 0.33 -1.49 12.04
CA ARG A 7 -0.94 -0.81 12.35
C ARG A 7 -0.75 0.66 12.71
N ALA A 8 0.29 1.01 13.47
CA ALA A 8 0.59 2.40 13.81
C ALA A 8 0.85 3.26 12.56
N LYS A 9 1.66 2.77 11.61
CA LYS A 9 1.93 3.48 10.35
C LYS A 9 0.66 3.68 9.51
N LEU A 10 -0.18 2.65 9.42
CA LEU A 10 -1.44 2.76 8.67
C LEU A 10 -2.42 3.68 9.39
N GLN A 11 -2.48 3.66 10.72
CA GLN A 11 -3.31 4.60 11.48
C GLN A 11 -2.86 6.05 11.26
N GLU A 12 -1.56 6.33 11.23
CA GLU A 12 -1.03 7.66 10.92
C GLU A 12 -1.45 8.13 9.52
N LEU A 13 -1.39 7.25 8.52
CA LEU A 13 -1.86 7.56 7.17
C LEU A 13 -3.38 7.78 7.12
N TYR A 14 -4.15 6.95 7.83
CA TYR A 14 -5.60 7.10 7.92
C TYR A 14 -5.98 8.46 8.51
N ASP A 15 -5.38 8.84 9.63
CA ASP A 15 -5.62 10.11 10.30
C ASP A 15 -5.22 11.30 9.43
N LEU A 16 -4.11 11.18 8.70
CA LEU A 16 -3.64 12.18 7.75
C LEU A 16 -4.60 12.33 6.55
N ALA A 17 -5.17 11.24 6.07
CA ALA A 17 -6.09 11.20 4.94
C ALA A 17 -7.51 11.70 5.29
N GLN A 18 -7.87 11.78 6.57
CA GLN A 18 -9.20 12.22 6.98
C GLN A 18 -9.51 13.63 6.48
N GLY A 19 -10.54 13.75 5.64
CA GLY A 19 -11.02 15.03 5.11
C GLY A 19 -10.21 15.60 3.93
N SER A 20 -9.27 14.83 3.39
CA SER A 20 -8.57 15.16 2.13
C SER A 20 -9.44 14.81 0.93
N GLU A 21 -9.49 15.72 -0.06
CA GLU A 21 -10.26 15.54 -1.31
C GLU A 21 -9.57 14.55 -2.26
N GLU A 22 -8.32 14.20 -2.00
CA GLU A 22 -7.52 13.27 -2.80
C GLU A 22 -7.92 11.80 -2.61
N PHE A 23 -8.63 11.49 -1.53
CA PHE A 23 -9.20 10.16 -1.23
C PHE A 23 -10.65 10.08 -1.71
N ASP A 24 -10.84 10.21 -3.02
CA ASP A 24 -12.16 10.14 -3.65
C ASP A 24 -12.78 8.75 -3.44
N GLY A 25 -13.99 8.72 -2.86
CA GLY A 25 -14.65 7.51 -2.36
C GLY A 25 -14.42 7.18 -0.89
N GLY A 26 -13.60 7.97 -0.19
CA GLY A 26 -13.29 7.80 1.24
C GLY A 26 -12.19 6.77 1.49
N ILE A 27 -11.67 6.76 2.73
CA ILE A 27 -10.68 5.80 3.19
C ILE A 27 -11.27 4.95 4.31
N THR A 28 -11.11 3.63 4.21
CA THR A 28 -11.64 2.65 5.16
C THR A 28 -10.51 1.77 5.68
N TRP A 29 -10.53 1.49 6.98
CA TRP A 29 -9.63 0.51 7.59
C TRP A 29 -10.22 -0.89 7.49
N GLU A 30 -9.48 -1.82 6.90
CA GLU A 30 -9.79 -3.24 6.83
C GLU A 30 -8.87 -4.00 7.79
N PRO A 31 -9.35 -4.35 9.01
CA PRO A 31 -8.52 -4.93 10.05
C PRO A 31 -8.08 -6.36 9.75
N ASP A 32 -8.87 -7.10 8.97
CA ASP A 32 -8.62 -8.50 8.67
C ASP A 32 -7.43 -8.64 7.72
N THR A 33 -7.32 -7.75 6.75
CA THR A 33 -6.23 -7.72 5.76
C THR A 33 -5.09 -6.76 6.11
N GLU A 34 -5.19 -6.11 7.28
CA GLU A 34 -4.29 -5.06 7.76
C GLU A 34 -4.00 -3.98 6.71
N ALA A 35 -5.06 -3.49 6.08
CA ALA A 35 -4.98 -2.59 4.95
C ALA A 35 -5.87 -1.36 5.08
N LEU A 36 -5.51 -0.29 4.37
CA LEU A 36 -6.37 0.85 4.14
C LEU A 36 -6.92 0.80 2.72
N VAL A 37 -8.23 0.75 2.58
CA VAL A 37 -8.90 0.77 1.28
C VAL A 37 -9.33 2.19 0.94
N VAL A 38 -8.95 2.66 -0.25
CA VAL A 38 -9.35 3.95 -0.80
C VAL A 38 -10.45 3.73 -1.83
N GLY A 39 -11.67 4.13 -1.48
CA GLY A 39 -12.87 3.88 -2.26
C GLY A 39 -13.02 2.39 -2.56
N ASN A 40 -12.95 2.05 -3.84
CA ASN A 40 -12.98 0.68 -4.35
C ASN A 40 -11.88 0.44 -5.40
N TRP A 41 -10.85 1.28 -5.43
CA TRP A 41 -9.93 1.38 -6.55
C TRP A 41 -8.45 1.33 -6.13
N ALA A 42 -8.11 1.61 -4.87
CA ALA A 42 -6.74 1.46 -4.37
C ALA A 42 -6.72 0.99 -2.92
N PHE A 43 -5.57 0.50 -2.48
CA PHE A 43 -5.33 0.18 -1.09
C PHE A 43 -3.86 0.40 -0.71
N PHE A 44 -3.65 0.61 0.58
CA PHE A 44 -2.34 0.65 1.21
C PHE A 44 -2.19 -0.50 2.19
N ALA A 45 -1.02 -1.11 2.22
CA ALA A 45 -0.62 -2.01 3.28
C ALA A 45 0.88 -1.87 3.52
N ILE A 46 1.36 -2.42 4.63
CA ILE A 46 2.80 -2.46 4.91
C ILE A 46 3.35 -3.76 4.32
N ASP A 47 4.36 -3.68 3.48
CA ASP A 47 4.97 -4.86 2.87
C ASP A 47 5.85 -5.65 3.85
N GLU A 48 6.49 -6.72 3.38
CA GLU A 48 7.33 -7.58 4.23
C GLU A 48 8.56 -6.86 4.82
N ILE A 49 9.10 -5.87 4.10
CA ILE A 49 10.28 -5.10 4.51
C ILE A 49 9.93 -3.91 5.41
N GLY A 50 8.63 -3.60 5.55
CA GLY A 50 8.12 -2.57 6.45
C GLY A 50 7.83 -1.24 5.78
N ASP A 51 7.82 -1.19 4.45
CA ASP A 51 7.51 -0.01 3.65
C ASP A 51 6.01 0.08 3.37
N LEU A 52 5.52 1.31 3.18
CA LEU A 52 4.14 1.55 2.78
C LEU A 52 4.02 1.22 1.30
N ALA A 53 3.31 0.15 0.97
CA ALA A 53 3.02 -0.23 -0.39
C ALA A 53 1.64 0.32 -0.80
N LEU A 54 1.59 0.88 -2.01
CA LEU A 54 0.39 1.36 -2.66
C LEU A 54 0.16 0.55 -3.93
N SER A 55 -1.05 0.01 -4.05
CA SER A 55 -1.51 -0.66 -5.28
C SER A 55 -2.90 -0.15 -5.66
N PHE A 56 -3.20 -0.22 -6.95
CA PHE A 56 -4.44 0.27 -7.54
C PHE A 56 -4.99 -0.73 -8.55
N HIS A 57 -6.31 -0.78 -8.66
CA HIS A 57 -7.00 -1.54 -9.70
C HIS A 57 -6.64 -0.99 -11.09
N LEU A 58 -6.51 -1.87 -12.08
CA LEU A 58 -6.16 -1.49 -13.46
C LEU A 58 -7.16 -0.50 -14.10
N ASP A 59 -8.42 -0.57 -13.68
CA ASP A 59 -9.49 0.32 -14.15
C ASP A 59 -9.53 1.67 -13.41
N SER A 60 -8.57 1.92 -12.50
CA SER A 60 -8.50 3.16 -11.74
C SER A 60 -8.29 4.36 -12.66
N HIS A 61 -9.04 5.43 -12.40
CA HIS A 61 -8.93 6.64 -13.20
C HIS A 61 -7.53 7.29 -13.00
N PRO A 62 -6.73 7.53 -14.06
CA PRO A 62 -5.34 8.00 -13.92
C PRO A 62 -5.19 9.30 -13.10
N VAL A 63 -6.20 10.19 -13.17
CA VAL A 63 -6.24 11.42 -12.38
C VAL A 63 -6.37 11.15 -10.88
N ALA A 64 -7.12 10.13 -10.45
CA ALA A 64 -7.26 9.78 -9.05
C ALA A 64 -5.93 9.25 -8.50
N VAL A 65 -5.26 8.36 -9.24
CA VAL A 65 -3.91 7.85 -8.92
C VAL A 65 -2.90 9.00 -8.81
N ALA A 66 -2.92 9.95 -9.77
CA ALA A 66 -2.02 11.10 -9.75
C ALA A 66 -2.27 12.04 -8.56
N LYS A 67 -3.52 12.23 -8.13
CA LYS A 67 -3.87 13.03 -6.95
C LYS A 67 -3.39 12.36 -5.67
N LEU A 68 -3.65 11.06 -5.51
CA LEU A 68 -3.25 10.30 -4.34
C LEU A 68 -1.72 10.24 -4.19
N THR A 69 -1.01 9.90 -5.27
CA THR A 69 0.47 9.88 -5.24
C THR A 69 1.06 11.25 -4.95
N ARG A 70 0.47 12.32 -5.50
CA ARG A 70 0.85 13.70 -5.18
C ARG A 70 0.66 14.03 -3.70
N PHE A 71 -0.47 13.63 -3.11
CA PHE A 71 -0.74 13.85 -1.69
C PHE A 71 0.36 13.22 -0.82
N LEU A 72 0.71 11.97 -1.07
CA LEU A 72 1.76 11.26 -0.32
C LEU A 72 3.11 11.99 -0.42
N VAL A 73 3.49 12.41 -1.63
CA VAL A 73 4.72 13.19 -1.84
C VAL A 73 4.68 14.55 -1.14
N GLN A 74 3.55 15.25 -1.15
CA GLN A 74 3.40 16.56 -0.50
C GLN A 74 3.49 16.49 1.02
N HIS A 75 3.16 15.34 1.60
CA HIS A 75 3.22 15.08 3.04
C HIS A 75 4.47 14.29 3.46
N ASP A 76 5.46 14.14 2.58
CA ASP A 76 6.69 13.39 2.83
C ASP A 76 6.44 11.95 3.32
N VAL A 77 5.36 11.31 2.83
CA VAL A 77 5.04 9.90 3.12
C VAL A 77 5.77 9.02 2.11
N PRO A 78 6.80 8.26 2.50
CA PRO A 78 7.49 7.35 1.60
C PRO A 78 6.57 6.17 1.26
N PHE A 79 6.53 5.79 -0.03
CA PHE A 79 5.75 4.65 -0.49
C PHE A 79 6.42 3.94 -1.66
N VAL A 80 6.07 2.67 -1.84
CA VAL A 80 6.43 1.83 -2.99
C VAL A 80 5.17 1.55 -3.80
N LEU A 81 5.27 1.60 -5.13
CA LEU A 81 4.17 1.25 -6.02
C LEU A 81 4.26 -0.23 -6.40
N HIS A 82 3.15 -0.95 -6.22
CA HIS A 82 3.02 -2.34 -6.64
C HIS A 82 1.87 -2.52 -7.62
N GLU A 83 2.14 -3.25 -8.70
CA GLU A 83 1.17 -3.51 -9.76
C GLU A 83 0.17 -4.61 -9.37
N ALA A 84 0.58 -5.53 -8.49
CA ALA A 84 -0.22 -6.67 -8.06
C ALA A 84 0.05 -7.04 -6.59
N PHE A 85 -0.88 -7.79 -6.02
CA PHE A 85 -0.81 -8.34 -4.67
C PHE A 85 -1.60 -9.65 -4.62
N THR A 86 -1.27 -10.47 -3.62
CA THR A 86 -2.01 -11.67 -3.25
C THR A 86 -2.40 -11.59 -1.77
N VAL A 87 -3.29 -12.49 -1.35
CA VAL A 87 -3.64 -12.68 0.06
C VAL A 87 -3.09 -14.04 0.46
N ASP A 88 -2.31 -14.09 1.54
CA ASP A 88 -1.70 -15.33 2.01
C ASP A 88 -2.66 -16.18 2.87
N ASP A 89 -2.16 -17.29 3.40
CA ASP A 89 -2.95 -18.23 4.22
C ASP A 89 -3.37 -17.64 5.58
N ASP A 90 -2.77 -16.51 5.99
CA ASP A 90 -3.04 -15.79 7.23
C ASP A 90 -3.86 -14.50 6.97
N ASP A 91 -4.50 -14.38 5.79
CA ASP A 91 -5.31 -13.25 5.34
C ASP A 91 -4.54 -11.93 5.18
N HIS A 92 -3.20 -11.95 5.13
CA HIS A 92 -2.40 -10.75 4.93
C HIS A 92 -2.21 -10.41 3.45
N ILE A 93 -2.25 -9.11 3.14
CA ILE A 93 -1.87 -8.62 1.81
C ILE A 93 -0.36 -8.74 1.64
N VAL A 94 0.04 -9.52 0.65
CA VAL A 94 1.43 -9.67 0.21
C VAL A 94 1.55 -9.07 -1.18
N PHE A 95 2.40 -8.06 -1.33
CA PHE A 95 2.60 -7.43 -2.64
C PHE A 95 3.58 -8.22 -3.49
N GLU A 96 3.22 -8.43 -4.75
CA GLU A 96 4.14 -9.02 -5.71
C GLU A 96 5.11 -7.91 -6.14
N SER A 97 6.39 -8.11 -5.85
CA SER A 97 7.44 -7.21 -6.34
C SER A 97 7.83 -7.65 -7.74
N ASP A 98 7.54 -6.82 -8.75
CA ASP A 98 8.14 -6.96 -10.09
C ASP A 98 9.68 -6.73 -10.04
N ILE A 99 10.19 -6.25 -8.90
CA ILE A 99 11.63 -6.17 -8.58
C ILE A 99 12.12 -7.50 -7.94
N GLY A 100 11.44 -8.60 -8.27
CA GLY A 100 11.78 -9.99 -7.91
C GLY A 100 12.23 -10.84 -9.11
N ALA A 101 12.67 -10.24 -10.22
CA ALA A 101 13.37 -10.99 -11.26
C ALA A 101 14.84 -11.21 -10.86
N ASP A 102 15.13 -12.41 -10.34
CA ASP A 102 16.46 -13.02 -10.21
C ASP A 102 17.55 -12.19 -9.48
N PHE A 103 17.47 -12.11 -8.16
CA PHE A 103 18.68 -11.93 -7.35
C PHE A 103 18.75 -12.93 -6.18
N ASP A 104 18.46 -14.20 -6.47
CA ASP A 104 18.97 -15.32 -5.66
C ASP A 104 19.97 -16.16 -6.47
N GLU A 105 21.24 -15.80 -6.24
CA GLU A 105 22.38 -16.69 -6.08
C GLU A 105 22.68 -17.78 -7.13
N ASP A 106 23.13 -17.35 -8.32
CA ASP A 106 24.11 -18.13 -9.10
C ASP A 106 25.56 -17.75 -8.71
N ARG A 107 25.83 -17.64 -7.40
CA ARG A 107 27.19 -17.42 -6.88
C ARG A 107 27.48 -18.19 -5.60
N LYS A 108 28.38 -19.18 -5.79
CA LYS A 108 29.21 -19.93 -4.83
C LYS A 108 28.55 -21.23 -4.34
N GLN A 109 29.01 -22.43 -4.64
CA GLN A 109 30.32 -22.95 -5.10
C GLN A 109 30.13 -24.27 -5.84
#